data_AF-A0A2G5UKJ0-F1
#
_entry.id   AF-A0A2G5UKJ0-F1
#
_cell.length_a   1.000
_cell.length_b   1.000
_cell.length_c   1.000
_cell.angle_alpha   90.00
_cell.angle_beta   90.00
_cell.angle_gamma   90.00
#
_symmetry.space_group_name_H-M   'P 1'
#
loop_
_entity.id
_entity.type
_entity.pdbx_description
1 polymer ?
#
loop_
_entity_poly.entity_id
_entity_poly.type
_entity_poly.pdbx_seq_one_letter_code
_entity_poly.pdbx_strand_id
1 'polypeptide(L)'
;MVEVTPTTERIDMERLKRRDAIAFSSSVILFEDELADHGIAQLSARCRVMREGYFFVLLRFYMRVDGVLLRCCDTRIVGDDNSGKVIREWQLREAKYENLRHVDPEALLDVDRAWMHLPIVEEQIDCVSVD
;
A
#
# COMPACT_ATOMS: atom_id res chain seq x y z
N MET A 1 -1.17 -24.93 -7.92
CA MET A 1 0.15 -24.24 -7.93
C MET A 1 -0.13 -22.74 -7.95
N VAL A 2 0.73 -21.89 -7.38
CA VAL A 2 0.49 -20.42 -7.45
C VAL A 2 1.01 -19.90 -8.79
N GLU A 3 0.13 -19.30 -9.58
CA GLU A 3 0.47 -18.64 -10.85
C GLU A 3 0.33 -17.12 -10.72
N VAL A 4 1.24 -16.37 -11.34
CA VAL A 4 1.22 -14.90 -11.35
C VAL A 4 1.24 -14.45 -12.81
N THR A 5 0.20 -13.74 -13.23
CA THR A 5 0.05 -13.26 -14.61
C THR A 5 -0.19 -11.75 -14.64
N PRO A 6 0.51 -10.99 -15.50
CA PRO A 6 0.21 -9.57 -15.69
C PRO A 6 -1.24 -9.36 -16.14
N THR A 7 -1.90 -8.32 -15.63
CA THR A 7 -3.29 -8.00 -15.99
C THR A 7 -3.52 -6.49 -16.08
N THR A 8 -4.60 -6.09 -16.76
CA THR A 8 -5.12 -4.71 -16.77
C THR A 8 -6.30 -4.52 -15.82
N GLU A 9 -6.78 -5.58 -15.16
CA GLU A 9 -7.83 -5.54 -14.15
C GLU A 9 -7.33 -4.75 -12.92
N ARG A 10 -8.00 -3.65 -12.59
CA ARG A 10 -7.67 -2.80 -11.43
C ARG A 10 -8.49 -3.18 -10.21
N ILE A 11 -7.95 -2.89 -9.03
CA ILE A 11 -8.70 -2.92 -7.78
C ILE A 11 -9.82 -1.87 -7.84
N ASP A 12 -11.06 -2.29 -7.58
CA ASP A 12 -12.19 -1.38 -7.45
C ASP A 12 -12.07 -0.57 -6.14
N MET A 13 -11.48 0.62 -6.25
CA MET A 13 -11.31 1.53 -5.11
C MET A 13 -12.64 2.07 -4.57
N GLU A 14 -13.70 2.12 -5.38
CA GLU A 14 -15.02 2.58 -4.92
C GLU A 14 -15.66 1.53 -4.03
N ARG A 15 -15.50 0.24 -4.36
CA ARG A 15 -15.86 -0.88 -3.48
C ARG A 15 -15.17 -0.77 -2.11
N LEU A 16 -13.87 -0.43 -2.08
CA LEU A 16 -13.11 -0.31 -0.83
C LEU A 16 -13.49 0.91 0.03
N LYS A 17 -14.14 1.93 -0.55
CA LYS A 17 -14.63 3.12 0.19
C LYS A 17 -15.98 2.88 0.87
N ARG A 18 -16.70 1.82 0.50
CA ARG A 18 -17.98 1.48 1.13
C ARG A 18 -17.76 1.16 2.60
N ARG A 19 -18.75 1.51 3.44
CA ARG A 19 -18.74 1.21 4.87
C ARG A 19 -19.30 -0.20 5.13
N ASP A 20 -18.68 -1.18 4.48
CA ASP A 20 -19.00 -2.60 4.59
C ASP A 20 -18.62 -3.13 5.98
N ALA A 21 -19.32 -4.15 6.48
CA ALA A 21 -19.13 -4.63 7.84
C ALA A 21 -17.84 -5.45 7.96
N ILE A 22 -16.89 -4.97 8.76
CA ILE A 22 -15.61 -5.65 8.97
C ILE A 22 -15.82 -6.90 9.85
N ALA A 23 -15.51 -8.07 9.31
CA ALA A 23 -15.47 -9.33 10.05
C ALA A 23 -14.18 -9.47 10.86
N PHE A 24 -13.05 -9.06 10.27
CA PHE A 24 -11.73 -9.09 10.89
C PHE A 24 -10.87 -7.92 10.38
N SER A 25 -10.08 -7.31 11.27
CA SER A 25 -9.06 -6.34 10.88
C SER A 25 -7.85 -6.50 11.79
N SER A 26 -6.66 -6.45 11.19
CA SER A 26 -5.40 -6.46 11.92
C SER A 26 -4.34 -5.63 11.20
N SER A 27 -3.37 -5.15 11.96
CA SER A 27 -2.21 -4.40 11.48
C SER A 27 -0.98 -4.88 12.23
N VAL A 28 0.13 -5.05 11.52
CA VAL A 28 1.41 -5.42 12.10
C VAL A 28 2.52 -4.59 11.47
N ILE A 29 3.41 -4.05 12.30
CA ILE A 29 4.68 -3.48 11.86
C ILE A 29 5.67 -4.64 11.76
N LEU A 30 6.24 -4.85 10.58
CA LEU A 30 7.21 -5.92 10.31
C LEU A 30 8.63 -5.48 10.69
N PHE A 31 9.00 -4.25 10.36
CA PHE A 31 10.20 -3.60 10.87
C PHE A 31 10.04 -2.08 10.87
N GLU A 32 10.88 -1.44 11.66
CA GLU A 32 11.05 0.01 11.74
C GLU A 32 12.52 0.33 12.02
N ASP A 33 13.03 1.42 11.43
CA ASP A 33 14.39 1.92 11.63
C ASP A 33 14.39 3.45 11.52
N GLU A 34 15.15 4.14 12.38
CA GLU A 34 15.22 5.61 12.45
C GLU A 34 16.35 6.20 11.56
N LEU A 35 16.99 5.37 10.74
CA LEU A 35 18.06 5.75 9.81
C LEU A 35 19.19 6.53 10.51
N ALA A 36 19.55 6.13 11.73
CA ALA A 36 20.49 6.85 12.59
C ALA A 36 20.11 8.34 12.79
N ASP A 37 18.85 8.58 13.18
CA ASP A 37 18.25 9.91 13.38
C ASP A 37 18.14 10.77 12.11
N HIS A 38 18.27 10.17 10.92
CA HIS A 38 18.14 10.86 9.62
C HIS A 38 16.81 10.58 8.91
N GLY A 39 15.84 10.00 9.60
CA GLY A 39 14.48 9.87 9.12
C GLY A 39 13.80 8.62 9.65
N ILE A 40 13.09 7.91 8.79
CA ILE A 40 12.40 6.67 9.16
C ILE A 40 12.28 5.74 7.94
N ALA A 41 12.40 4.44 8.18
CA ALA A 41 12.01 3.38 7.27
C ALA A 41 11.11 2.39 8.01
N GLN A 42 9.88 2.19 7.54
CA GLN A 42 8.89 1.34 8.17
C GLN A 42 8.24 0.42 7.14
N LEU A 43 8.15 -0.87 7.43
CA LEU A 43 7.33 -1.82 6.67
C LEU A 43 6.19 -2.31 7.55
N SER A 44 4.96 -2.16 7.08
CA SER A 44 3.76 -2.61 7.80
C SER A 44 2.78 -3.33 6.89
N ALA A 45 2.07 -4.31 7.43
CA ALA A 45 1.00 -5.04 6.76
C ALA A 45 -0.32 -4.81 7.49
N ARG A 46 -1.37 -4.45 6.74
CA ARG A 46 -2.73 -4.27 7.23
C ARG A 46 -3.66 -5.18 6.45
N CYS A 47 -4.55 -5.87 7.14
CA CYS A 47 -5.55 -6.75 6.54
C CYS A 47 -6.93 -6.39 7.06
N ARG A 48 -7.92 -6.38 6.16
CA ARG A 48 -9.35 -6.24 6.47
C ARG A 48 -10.11 -7.32 5.71
N VAL A 49 -10.97 -8.04 6.41
CA VAL A 49 -11.91 -9.01 5.84
C VAL A 49 -13.31 -8.48 6.07
N MET A 50 -14.08 -8.35 5.00
CA MET A 50 -15.45 -7.84 5.01
C MET A 50 -16.45 -9.01 5.06
N ARG A 51 -17.60 -8.82 5.72
CA ARG A 51 -18.64 -9.85 5.83
C ARG A 51 -19.32 -10.17 4.49
N GLU A 52 -19.18 -9.26 3.53
CA GLU A 52 -19.73 -9.32 2.18
C GLU A 52 -18.93 -10.25 1.24
N GLY A 53 -17.91 -10.93 1.77
CA GLY A 53 -17.21 -12.02 1.08
C GLY A 53 -15.98 -11.58 0.28
N TYR A 54 -15.22 -10.62 0.82
CA TYR A 54 -13.96 -10.20 0.22
C TYR A 54 -13.00 -9.63 1.27
N PHE A 55 -11.73 -9.50 0.90
CA PHE A 55 -10.71 -8.94 1.77
C PHE A 55 -9.81 -7.96 1.03
N PHE A 56 -9.12 -7.14 1.81
CA PHE A 56 -8.11 -6.20 1.37
C PHE A 56 -6.86 -6.31 2.25
N VAL A 57 -5.70 -6.44 1.62
CA VAL A 57 -4.39 -6.35 2.27
C VAL A 57 -3.62 -5.18 1.69
N LEU A 58 -3.03 -4.38 2.57
CA LEU A 58 -2.04 -3.36 2.24
C LEU A 58 -0.73 -3.71 2.94
N LEU A 59 0.29 -4.05 2.14
CA LEU A 59 1.67 -4.04 2.59
C LEU A 59 2.27 -2.71 2.15
N ARG A 60 2.70 -1.89 3.10
CA ARG A 60 3.29 -0.57 2.84
C ARG A 60 4.68 -0.50 3.43
N PHE A 61 5.65 -0.27 2.55
CA PHE A 61 6.95 0.27 2.91
C PHE A 61 6.92 1.79 2.77
N TYR A 62 7.20 2.50 3.85
CA TYR A 62 7.35 3.95 3.86
C TYR A 62 8.76 4.30 4.29
N MET A 63 9.40 5.22 3.57
CA MET A 63 10.72 5.72 3.89
C MET A 63 10.76 7.23 3.70
N ARG A 64 11.29 7.94 4.69
CA ARG A 64 11.62 9.35 4.63
C ARG A 64 13.06 9.49 5.05
N VAL A 65 13.85 10.14 4.20
CA VAL A 65 15.18 10.61 4.55
C VAL A 65 15.07 12.12 4.67
N ASP A 66 15.31 12.65 5.87
CA ASP A 66 14.98 14.03 6.20
C ASP A 66 15.71 15.03 5.30
N GLY A 67 14.94 15.94 4.69
CA GLY A 67 15.46 16.92 3.73
C GLY A 67 15.90 16.36 2.38
N VAL A 68 15.86 15.04 2.16
CA VAL A 68 16.37 14.38 0.94
C VAL A 68 15.23 13.85 0.06
N LEU A 69 14.47 12.85 0.51
CA LEU A 69 13.40 12.23 -0.28
C LEU A 69 12.36 11.53 0.59
N LEU A 70 11.20 11.27 0.00
CA LEU A 70 10.18 10.37 0.52
C LEU A 70 9.85 9.29 -0.51
N ARG A 71 9.64 8.07 -0.03
CA ARG A 71 9.29 6.89 -0.82
C ARG A 71 8.16 6.12 -0.14
N CYS A 72 7.17 5.71 -0.92
CA CYS A 72 6.13 4.76 -0.53
C CYS A 72 6.11 3.62 -1.55
N CYS A 73 6.19 2.39 -1.08
CA CYS A 73 6.02 1.20 -1.89
C CYS A 73 4.86 0.39 -1.32
N ASP A 74 3.75 0.37 -2.06
CA ASP A 74 2.51 -0.27 -1.66
C ASP A 74 2.29 -1.52 -2.49
N THR A 75 2.04 -2.65 -1.82
CA THR A 75 1.42 -3.84 -2.43
C THR A 75 0.00 -3.95 -1.88
N ARG A 76 -0.98 -3.75 -2.76
CA ARG A 76 -2.40 -3.91 -2.48
C ARG A 76 -2.89 -5.23 -3.03
N ILE A 77 -3.62 -5.99 -2.23
CA ILE A 77 -4.19 -7.27 -2.65
C ILE A 77 -5.68 -7.26 -2.32
N VAL A 78 -6.51 -7.56 -3.32
CA VAL A 78 -7.95 -7.77 -3.14
C VAL A 78 -8.32 -9.15 -3.65
N GLY A 79 -9.07 -9.87 -2.84
CA GLY A 79 -9.62 -11.17 -3.21
C GLY A 79 -11.07 -11.28 -2.78
N ASP A 80 -11.85 -11.97 -3.60
CA ASP A 80 -13.21 -12.41 -3.29
C ASP A 80 -13.20 -13.84 -2.73
N ASP A 81 -14.15 -14.15 -1.86
CA ASP A 81 -14.29 -15.49 -1.31
C ASP A 81 -14.51 -16.52 -2.43
N ASN A 82 -13.80 -17.64 -2.34
CA ASN A 82 -13.92 -18.78 -3.27
C ASN A 82 -13.61 -18.46 -4.75
N SER A 83 -12.97 -17.33 -5.06
CA SER A 83 -12.60 -16.99 -6.45
C SER A 83 -11.44 -17.83 -6.97
N GLY A 84 -10.60 -18.38 -6.09
CA GLY A 84 -9.31 -18.99 -6.44
C GLY A 84 -8.28 -18.00 -7.01
N LYS A 85 -8.58 -16.70 -7.01
CA LYS A 85 -7.72 -15.65 -7.58
C LYS A 85 -7.79 -14.33 -6.81
N VAL A 86 -6.72 -13.57 -6.85
CA VAL A 86 -6.65 -12.22 -6.27
C VAL A 86 -6.04 -11.24 -7.26
N ILE A 87 -6.42 -9.97 -7.16
CA ILE A 87 -5.76 -8.87 -7.87
C ILE A 87 -4.71 -8.27 -6.95
N ARG A 88 -3.48 -8.17 -7.45
CA ARG A 88 -2.35 -7.54 -6.77
C ARG A 88 -1.92 -6.30 -7.54
N GLU A 89 -2.00 -5.14 -6.92
CA GLU A 89 -1.41 -3.89 -7.42
C GLU A 89 -0.19 -3.51 -6.60
N TRP A 90 0.97 -3.46 -7.24
CA TRP A 90 2.20 -2.94 -6.67
C TRP A 90 2.48 -1.54 -7.22
N GLN A 91 2.80 -0.58 -6.36
CA GLN A 91 3.13 0.79 -6.76
C GLN A 91 4.31 1.32 -5.97
N LEU A 92 5.32 1.83 -6.67
CA LEU A 92 6.37 2.67 -6.13
C LEU A 92 6.04 4.14 -6.39
N ARG A 93 5.99 4.92 -5.32
CA ARG A 93 5.84 6.37 -5.35
C ARG A 93 7.04 7.02 -4.67
N GLU A 94 7.60 8.05 -5.28
CA GLU A 94 8.77 8.74 -4.74
C GLU A 94 8.84 10.18 -5.21
N ALA A 95 9.31 11.06 -4.32
CA ALA A 95 9.74 12.40 -4.68
C ALA A 95 10.91 12.85 -3.80
N LYS A 96 11.78 13.69 -4.36
CA LYS A 96 12.74 14.45 -3.57
C LYS A 96 12.01 15.44 -2.67
N TYR A 97 12.55 15.66 -1.47
CA TYR A 97 11.97 16.58 -0.49
C TYR A 97 11.83 18.00 -1.03
N GLU A 98 12.78 18.46 -1.86
CA GLU A 98 12.73 19.77 -2.52
C GLU A 98 11.45 20.00 -3.32
N ASN A 99 10.91 18.95 -3.95
CA ASN A 99 9.68 19.02 -4.74
C ASN A 99 8.42 19.02 -3.88
N LEU A 100 8.52 18.67 -2.60
CA LEU A 100 7.41 18.55 -1.66
C LEU A 100 7.29 19.73 -0.69
N ARG A 101 8.13 20.77 -0.82
CA ARG A 101 8.13 21.96 0.07
C ARG A 101 6.79 22.72 0.15
N HIS A 102 5.91 22.50 -0.81
CA HIS A 102 4.57 23.09 -0.86
C HIS A 102 3.53 22.28 -0.07
N VAL A 103 3.88 21.07 0.37
CA VAL A 103 3.02 20.17 1.15
C VAL A 103 3.23 20.46 2.63
N ASP A 104 2.15 20.37 3.41
CA ASP A 104 2.20 20.44 4.86
C ASP A 104 3.17 19.37 5.43
N PRO A 105 4.21 19.77 6.20
CA PRO A 105 5.13 18.83 6.81
C PRO A 105 4.43 17.74 7.63
N GLU A 106 3.33 18.02 8.32
CA GLU A 106 2.60 17.01 9.10
C GLU A 106 2.06 15.88 8.20
N ALA A 107 1.60 16.21 6.99
CA ALA A 107 1.13 15.23 6.02
C ALA A 107 2.29 14.37 5.47
N LEU A 108 3.52 14.91 5.44
CA LEU A 108 4.70 14.18 5.02
C LEU A 108 5.23 13.25 6.11
N LEU A 109 5.01 13.56 7.39
CA LEU A 109 5.37 12.70 8.54
C LEU A 109 4.40 11.52 8.72
N ASP A 110 3.15 11.67 8.28
CA ASP A 110 2.12 10.65 8.40
C ASP A 110 2.24 9.56 7.32
N VAL A 111 2.60 8.34 7.73
CA VAL A 111 2.75 7.14 6.89
C VAL A 111 1.48 6.81 6.08
N ASP A 112 0.31 7.16 6.60
CA ASP A 112 -0.98 6.91 5.97
C ASP A 112 -1.37 7.98 4.96
N ARG A 113 -0.73 9.15 5.00
CA ARG A 113 -1.08 10.30 4.16
C ARG A 113 -0.01 10.69 3.15
N ALA A 114 1.27 10.50 3.46
CA ALA A 114 2.38 10.97 2.64
C ALA A 114 2.29 10.52 1.17
N TRP A 115 1.89 9.27 0.93
CA TRP A 115 1.75 8.70 -0.41
C TRP A 115 0.84 9.50 -1.36
N MET A 116 -0.13 10.26 -0.82
CA MET A 116 -1.06 11.09 -1.61
C MET A 116 -0.35 12.25 -2.31
N HIS A 117 0.84 12.62 -1.83
CA HIS A 117 1.65 13.72 -2.36
C HIS A 117 2.82 13.24 -3.23
N LEU A 118 3.01 11.92 -3.35
CA LEU A 118 4.11 11.34 -4.11
C LEU A 118 3.63 10.88 -5.50
N PRO A 119 4.33 11.24 -6.58
CA PRO A 119 4.03 10.74 -7.92
C PRO A 119 4.35 9.23 -8.00
N ILE A 120 3.61 8.52 -8.85
CA ILE A 120 3.95 7.13 -9.19
C ILE A 120 5.19 7.14 -10.07
N VAL A 121 6.19 6.36 -9.68
CA VAL A 121 7.41 6.12 -10.46
C VAL A 121 7.31 4.81 -11.23
N GLU A 122 6.72 3.79 -10.61
CA GLU A 122 6.57 2.46 -11.19
C GLU A 122 5.28 1.82 -10.66
N GLU A 123 4.59 1.06 -11.51
CA GLU A 123 3.46 0.24 -11.12
C GLU A 123 3.44 -1.11 -11.85
N GLN A 124 2.96 -2.13 -11.16
CA GLN A 124 2.75 -3.47 -11.69
C GLN A 124 1.42 -4.01 -11.18
N ILE A 125 0.70 -4.72 -12.05
CA ILE A 125 -0.62 -5.26 -11.76
C ILE A 125 -0.67 -6.70 -12.23
N ASP A 126 -1.01 -7.57 -11.29
CA ASP A 126 -1.01 -9.00 -11.50
C ASP A 126 -2.32 -9.63 -11.04
N CYS A 127 -2.78 -10.64 -11.76
CA CYS A 127 -3.70 -11.65 -11.26
C CYS A 127 -2.86 -12.78 -10.65
N VAL A 128 -3.13 -13.12 -9.39
CA VAL A 128 -2.50 -14.26 -8.71
C VAL A 128 -3.56 -15.33 -8.48
N SER A 129 -3.40 -16.49 -9.09
CA SER A 129 -4.35 -17.61 -8.99
C SER A 129 -3.72 -18.82 -8.32
N VAL A 130 -4.57 -19.66 -7.73
CA VAL A 130 -4.19 -20.96 -7.18
C VAL A 130 -4.97 -22.02 -7.94
N ASP A 131 -4.26 -22.81 -8.76
CA ASP A 131 -4.77 -24.07 -9.32
C ASP A 131 -4.88 -25.15 -8.25
#